data_AF-A0A1V5JUM9-F1
#
_entry.id   AF-A0A1V5JUM9-F1
#
_cell.length_a   1.000
_cell.length_b   1.000
_cell.length_c   1.000
_cell.angle_alpha   90.00
_cell.angle_beta   90.00
_cell.angle_gamma   90.00
#
_symmetry.space_group_name_H-M   'P 1'
#
loop_
_entity.id
_entity.type
_entity.pdbx_description
1 polymer ?
#
loop_
_entity_poly.entity_id
_entity_poly.type
_entity_poly.pdbx_seq_one_letter_code
_entity_poly.pdbx_strand_id
1 'polypeptide(L)'
;MEENFPARVANILERSGLPPEVLELEITESLLVKDEALAVLLKLKAVGVSLALDDFGTGYSNLKAIRESPIDRLKIDRGFVSCSADDQQARAITAAILAMADGLHVKVVAEGVETAEQHTYFKGCRCDEVQGFFYSRPLNADSAENFLLEKTRVNEQDPGSTTVTEALTIEGDCADSPGPSLEAPLKIAEPDCPNEPCG
;
A
#
# COMPACT_ATOMS: atom_id res chain seq x y z
N MET A 1 -1.64 -22.72 1.33
CA MET A 1 -0.20 -22.40 1.33
C MET A 1 0.52 -23.68 1.75
N GLU A 2 1.68 -24.02 1.18
CA GLU A 2 2.39 -25.24 1.57
C GLU A 2 2.78 -25.20 3.06
N GLU A 3 2.48 -26.25 3.82
CA GLU A 3 2.77 -26.28 5.27
C GLU A 3 4.26 -26.11 5.60
N ASN A 4 5.14 -26.51 4.69
CA ASN A 4 6.59 -26.44 4.85
C ASN A 4 7.19 -25.10 4.40
N PHE A 5 6.38 -24.17 3.89
CA PHE A 5 6.86 -22.87 3.42
C PHE A 5 7.58 -22.04 4.52
N PRO A 6 7.08 -21.96 5.78
CA PRO A 6 7.78 -21.21 6.82
C PRO A 6 9.17 -21.74 7.14
N ALA A 7 9.33 -23.07 7.15
CA ALA A 7 10.64 -23.70 7.39
C ALA A 7 11.63 -23.40 6.25
N ARG A 8 11.14 -23.35 5.00
CA ARG A 8 11.95 -22.93 3.85
C ARG A 8 12.40 -21.47 3.97
N VAL A 9 11.50 -20.57 4.36
CA VAL A 9 11.82 -19.14 4.57
C VAL A 9 12.89 -19.00 5.65
N ALA A 10 12.72 -19.66 6.81
CA ALA A 10 13.69 -19.65 7.89
C ALA A 10 15.08 -20.13 7.44
N ASN A 11 15.15 -21.22 6.67
CA ASN A 11 16.42 -21.73 6.16
C ASN A 11 17.08 -20.78 5.15
N ILE A 12 16.30 -20.08 4.31
CA ILE A 12 16.84 -19.10 3.37
C ILE A 12 17.45 -17.91 4.12
N LEU A 13 16.76 -17.39 5.14
CA LEU A 13 17.25 -16.29 5.98
C LEU A 13 18.53 -16.69 6.73
N GLU A 14 18.57 -17.89 7.30
CA GLU A 14 19.78 -18.42 7.96
C GLU A 14 20.96 -18.50 7.00
N ARG A 15 20.73 -18.99 5.76
CA ARG A 15 21.79 -19.14 4.75
C ARG A 15 22.25 -17.82 4.15
N SER A 16 21.36 -16.82 4.04
CA SER A 16 21.71 -15.50 3.52
C SER A 16 22.34 -14.60 4.58
N GLY A 17 22.13 -14.90 5.87
CA GLY A 17 22.55 -14.06 6.98
C GLY A 17 21.71 -12.79 7.14
N LEU A 18 20.55 -12.72 6.47
CA LEU A 18 19.66 -11.56 6.57
C LEU A 18 18.84 -11.63 7.87
N PRO A 19 18.64 -10.48 8.55
CA PRO A 19 17.67 -10.40 9.64
C PRO A 19 16.26 -10.73 9.11
N PRO A 20 15.43 -11.52 9.80
CA PRO A 20 14.07 -11.80 9.36
C PRO A 20 13.22 -10.53 9.13
N GLU A 21 13.44 -9.50 9.94
CA GLU A 21 12.69 -8.25 9.90
C GLU A 21 12.88 -7.41 8.62
N VAL A 22 13.92 -7.68 7.83
CA VAL A 22 14.13 -7.00 6.53
C VAL A 22 13.41 -7.69 5.38
N LEU A 23 12.82 -8.86 5.62
CA LEU A 23 12.02 -9.58 4.63
C LEU A 23 10.54 -9.36 4.89
N GLU A 24 9.86 -8.79 3.90
CA GLU A 24 8.40 -8.73 3.84
C GLU A 24 7.90 -9.75 2.80
N LEU A 25 6.83 -10.47 3.16
CA LEU A 25 6.16 -11.40 2.25
C LEU A 25 4.78 -10.87 1.90
N GLU A 26 4.54 -10.67 0.61
CA GLU A 26 3.25 -10.26 0.07
C GLU A 26 2.34 -11.48 -0.14
N ILE A 27 1.09 -11.35 0.30
CA ILE A 27 0.05 -12.37 0.15
C ILE A 27 -1.17 -11.76 -0.50
N THR A 28 -1.77 -12.46 -1.47
CA THR A 28 -3.00 -11.99 -2.10
C THR A 28 -4.22 -12.20 -1.21
N GLU A 29 -5.26 -11.39 -1.39
CA GLU A 29 -6.52 -11.47 -0.64
C GLU A 29 -7.16 -12.86 -0.68
N SER A 30 -7.10 -13.52 -1.84
CA SER A 30 -7.66 -14.87 -2.05
C SER A 30 -7.08 -15.93 -1.09
N LEU A 31 -5.88 -15.68 -0.55
CA LEU A 31 -5.21 -16.60 0.35
C LEU A 31 -5.79 -16.52 1.77
N LEU A 32 -6.25 -15.34 2.19
CA LEU A 32 -6.81 -15.12 3.53
C LEU A 32 -8.14 -15.84 3.76
N VAL A 33 -8.86 -16.18 2.69
CA VAL A 33 -10.16 -16.86 2.76
C VAL A 33 -10.01 -18.35 3.13
N LYS A 34 -8.79 -18.90 3.05
CA LYS A 34 -8.55 -20.32 3.33
C LYS A 34 -8.22 -20.52 4.81
N ASP A 35 -9.01 -21.33 5.52
CA ASP A 35 -8.82 -21.61 6.96
C ASP A 35 -7.40 -22.08 7.30
N GLU A 36 -6.79 -22.85 6.40
CA GLU A 36 -5.42 -23.39 6.55
C GLU A 36 -4.33 -22.31 6.45
N ALA A 37 -4.63 -21.15 5.84
CA ALA A 37 -3.65 -20.10 5.62
C ALA A 37 -3.21 -19.45 6.93
N LEU A 38 -4.15 -19.21 7.86
CA LEU A 38 -3.86 -18.53 9.13
C LEU A 38 -2.76 -19.24 9.92
N ALA A 39 -2.80 -20.57 10.00
CA ALA A 39 -1.79 -21.36 10.69
C ALA A 39 -0.38 -21.19 10.07
N VAL A 40 -0.30 -21.04 8.74
CA VAL A 40 0.97 -20.83 8.06
C VAL A 40 1.46 -19.39 8.22
N LEU A 41 0.57 -18.41 8.16
CA LEU A 41 0.91 -16.99 8.39
C LEU A 41 1.43 -16.75 9.80
N LEU A 42 0.81 -17.35 10.82
CA LEU A 42 1.31 -17.27 12.20
C LEU A 42 2.70 -17.91 12.36
N LYS A 43 2.97 -19.01 11.66
CA LYS A 43 4.31 -19.62 11.62
C LYS A 43 5.33 -18.70 10.93
N LEU A 44 4.95 -18.01 9.85
CA LEU A 44 5.82 -17.00 9.20
C LEU A 44 6.12 -15.84 10.16
N LYS A 45 5.11 -15.32 10.87
CA LYS A 45 5.33 -14.30 11.91
C LYS A 45 6.26 -14.78 13.02
N ALA A 46 6.18 -16.06 13.41
CA ALA A 46 7.11 -16.65 14.37
C ALA A 46 8.56 -16.75 13.85
N VAL A 47 8.78 -16.77 12.52
CA VAL A 47 10.11 -16.64 11.93
C VAL A 47 10.65 -15.20 12.06
N GLY A 48 9.76 -14.21 12.19
CA GLY A 48 10.11 -12.80 12.38
C GLY A 48 9.97 -11.94 11.12
N VAL A 49 9.39 -12.47 10.04
CA VAL A 49 9.15 -11.70 8.81
C VAL A 49 7.93 -10.78 8.94
N SER A 50 7.88 -9.76 8.09
CA SER A 50 6.69 -8.93 7.89
C SER A 50 5.76 -9.56 6.86
N LEU A 51 4.45 -9.34 7.00
CA LEU A 51 3.42 -9.81 6.07
C LEU A 51 2.62 -8.63 5.54
N ALA A 52 2.50 -8.54 4.22
CA ALA A 52 1.72 -7.52 3.53
C ALA A 52 0.55 -8.16 2.76
N LEU A 53 -0.64 -7.58 2.88
CA LEU A 53 -1.79 -7.94 2.04
C LEU A 53 -1.70 -7.16 0.72
N ASP A 54 -1.63 -7.89 -0.38
CA ASP A 54 -1.44 -7.37 -1.73
C ASP A 54 -2.76 -7.25 -2.51
N ASP A 55 -2.77 -6.38 -3.52
CA ASP A 55 -3.89 -6.12 -4.44
C ASP A 55 -5.24 -5.82 -3.76
N PHE A 56 -5.23 -5.13 -2.61
CA PHE A 56 -6.45 -4.89 -1.84
C PHE A 56 -7.46 -4.05 -2.64
N GLY A 57 -8.69 -4.57 -2.74
CA GLY A 57 -9.80 -3.92 -3.44
C GLY A 57 -10.09 -4.47 -4.85
N THR A 58 -9.27 -5.37 -5.39
CA THR A 58 -9.51 -5.98 -6.72
C THR A 58 -10.50 -7.16 -6.69
N GLY A 59 -10.83 -7.65 -5.49
CA GLY A 59 -11.65 -8.84 -5.26
C GLY A 59 -12.69 -8.68 -4.16
N TYR A 60 -13.20 -9.82 -3.65
CA TYR A 60 -14.18 -9.84 -2.55
C TYR A 60 -13.48 -9.84 -1.19
N SER A 61 -13.25 -8.65 -0.65
CA SER A 61 -12.57 -8.49 0.62
C SER A 61 -13.37 -9.05 1.79
N ASN A 62 -12.84 -10.12 2.40
CA ASN A 62 -13.38 -10.63 3.65
C ASN A 62 -12.78 -9.85 4.83
N LEU A 63 -13.43 -8.75 5.22
CA LEU A 63 -13.01 -7.90 6.34
C LEU A 63 -12.79 -8.68 7.65
N LYS A 64 -13.54 -9.77 7.87
CA LYS A 64 -13.33 -10.66 9.02
C LYS A 64 -11.96 -11.35 8.93
N ALA A 65 -11.61 -11.87 7.76
CA ALA A 65 -10.33 -12.54 7.54
C ALA A 65 -9.14 -11.56 7.70
N ILE A 66 -9.30 -10.31 7.28
CA ILE A 66 -8.29 -9.26 7.46
C ILE A 66 -8.10 -8.92 8.93
N ARG A 67 -9.19 -8.75 9.68
CA ARG A 67 -9.14 -8.49 11.12
C ARG A 67 -8.46 -9.63 11.90
N GLU A 68 -8.56 -10.86 11.41
CA GLU A 68 -8.01 -12.06 12.05
C GLU A 68 -6.62 -12.44 11.51
N SER A 69 -6.16 -11.81 10.42
CA SER A 69 -4.87 -12.11 9.81
C SER A 69 -3.74 -11.32 10.50
N PRO A 70 -2.55 -11.91 10.64
CA PRO A 70 -1.44 -11.26 11.32
C PRO A 70 -0.61 -10.43 10.33
N ILE A 71 -1.27 -9.54 9.57
CA ILE A 71 -0.62 -8.67 8.60
C ILE A 71 -0.09 -7.40 9.27
N ASP A 72 1.02 -6.89 8.76
CA ASP A 72 1.64 -5.62 9.20
C ASP A 72 1.30 -4.48 8.25
N ARG A 73 0.95 -4.82 7.00
CA ARG A 73 0.78 -3.88 5.91
C ARG A 73 -0.37 -4.27 4.97
N LEU A 74 -1.03 -3.27 4.40
CA LEU A 74 -2.07 -3.40 3.38
C LEU A 74 -1.67 -2.54 2.18
N LYS A 75 -1.66 -3.14 0.99
CA LYS A 75 -1.30 -2.49 -0.26
C LYS A 75 -2.58 -2.20 -1.06
N ILE A 76 -2.87 -0.93 -1.30
CA ILE A 76 -4.00 -0.49 -2.13
C ILE A 76 -3.61 -0.67 -3.59
N ASP A 77 -4.40 -1.46 -4.32
CA ASP A 77 -4.14 -1.73 -5.73
C ASP A 77 -4.11 -0.44 -6.56
N ARG A 78 -3.26 -0.49 -7.59
CA ARG A 78 -3.08 0.57 -8.59
C ARG A 78 -4.39 1.07 -9.19
N GLY A 79 -5.39 0.22 -9.40
CA GLY A 79 -6.66 0.60 -10.01
C GLY A 79 -7.40 1.68 -9.21
N PHE A 80 -7.29 1.65 -7.88
CA PHE A 80 -7.86 2.69 -7.01
C PHE A 80 -6.99 3.95 -7.01
N VAL A 81 -5.67 3.77 -6.94
CA VAL A 81 -4.70 4.88 -6.90
C VAL A 81 -4.75 5.71 -8.18
N SER A 82 -4.84 5.08 -9.35
CA SER A 82 -4.86 5.78 -10.64
C SER A 82 -6.06 6.71 -10.79
N CYS A 83 -7.21 6.36 -10.21
CA CYS A 83 -8.45 7.15 -10.29
C CYS A 83 -8.59 8.17 -9.15
N SER A 84 -7.84 8.00 -8.06
CA SER A 84 -8.05 8.73 -6.79
C SER A 84 -7.88 10.25 -6.85
N ALA A 85 -7.19 10.82 -7.85
CA ALA A 85 -7.05 12.28 -7.94
C ALA A 85 -8.33 12.96 -8.46
N ASP A 86 -9.01 12.35 -9.42
CA ASP A 86 -10.10 12.97 -10.18
C ASP A 86 -11.48 12.28 -10.00
N ASP A 87 -11.52 11.11 -9.38
CA ASP A 87 -12.74 10.34 -9.12
C ASP A 87 -13.14 10.41 -7.63
N GLN A 88 -14.29 11.03 -7.37
CA GLN A 88 -14.87 11.14 -6.03
C GLN A 88 -15.17 9.77 -5.39
N GLN A 89 -15.57 8.77 -6.19
CA GLN A 89 -15.82 7.41 -5.66
C GLN A 89 -14.51 6.75 -5.24
N ALA A 90 -13.46 6.83 -6.07
CA ALA A 90 -12.13 6.32 -5.73
C ALA A 90 -11.57 6.99 -4.46
N ARG A 91 -11.77 8.31 -4.29
CA ARG A 91 -11.40 9.03 -3.05
C ARG A 91 -12.15 8.52 -1.82
N ALA A 92 -13.46 8.32 -1.94
CA ALA A 92 -14.29 7.82 -0.84
C ALA A 92 -13.88 6.41 -0.42
N ILE A 93 -13.60 5.52 -1.39
CA ILE A 93 -13.11 4.17 -1.12
C ILE A 93 -11.72 4.23 -0.47
N THR A 94 -10.79 5.00 -1.02
CA THR A 94 -9.44 5.16 -0.46
C THR A 94 -9.48 5.65 0.99
N ALA A 95 -10.32 6.65 1.29
CA ALA A 95 -10.53 7.15 2.65
C ALA A 95 -11.05 6.06 3.59
N ALA A 96 -12.01 5.25 3.15
CA ALA A 96 -12.54 4.14 3.94
C ALA A 96 -11.47 3.07 4.22
N ILE A 97 -10.60 2.78 3.24
CA ILE A 97 -9.49 1.82 3.39
C ILE A 97 -8.48 2.33 4.42
N LEU A 98 -8.08 3.60 4.33
CA LEU A 98 -7.15 4.21 5.28
C LEU A 98 -7.71 4.21 6.71
N ALA A 99 -8.98 4.58 6.87
CA ALA A 99 -9.65 4.56 8.18
C ALA A 99 -9.76 3.14 8.77
N MET A 100 -10.04 2.14 7.92
CA MET A 100 -10.05 0.75 8.33
C MET A 100 -8.67 0.28 8.77
N ALA A 101 -7.62 0.59 8.01
CA ALA A 101 -6.25 0.19 8.31
C ALA A 101 -5.75 0.81 9.62
N ASP A 102 -6.07 2.10 9.86
CA ASP A 102 -5.80 2.78 11.14
C ASP A 102 -6.47 2.06 12.32
N GLY A 103 -7.76 1.72 12.18
CA GLY A 103 -8.51 0.95 13.18
C GLY A 103 -8.00 -0.47 13.42
N LEU A 104 -7.24 -1.04 12.48
CA LEU A 104 -6.59 -2.34 12.58
C LEU A 104 -5.11 -2.24 12.98
N HIS A 105 -4.57 -1.04 13.11
CA HIS A 105 -3.14 -0.76 13.32
C HIS A 105 -2.23 -1.40 12.25
N VAL A 106 -2.69 -1.37 11.00
CA VAL A 106 -1.97 -1.88 9.83
C VAL A 106 -1.49 -0.70 8.99
N LYS A 107 -0.24 -0.74 8.54
CA LYS A 107 0.30 0.31 7.65
C LYS A 107 -0.28 0.19 6.25
N VAL A 108 -0.42 1.31 5.56
CA VAL A 108 -0.94 1.34 4.18
C VAL A 108 0.14 1.75 3.18
N VAL A 109 0.24 0.99 2.08
CA VAL A 109 1.00 1.38 0.88
C VAL A 109 0.01 1.68 -0.24
N ALA A 110 0.10 2.86 -0.84
CA ALA A 110 -0.61 3.14 -2.10
C ALA A 110 0.27 2.76 -3.29
N GLU A 111 -0.17 1.79 -4.10
CA GLU A 111 0.58 1.32 -5.26
C GLU A 111 0.18 1.98 -6.57
N GLY A 112 1.12 2.15 -7.50
CA GLY A 112 0.86 2.79 -8.79
C GLY A 112 0.72 4.31 -8.71
N VAL A 113 1.39 4.96 -7.76
CA VAL A 113 1.52 6.43 -7.76
C VAL A 113 2.45 6.85 -8.88
N GLU A 114 1.94 7.56 -9.87
CA GLU A 114 2.67 7.99 -11.07
C GLU A 114 2.80 9.51 -11.18
N THR A 115 1.89 10.29 -10.59
CA THR A 115 1.87 11.76 -10.70
C THR A 115 2.11 12.49 -9.38
N ALA A 116 2.51 13.76 -9.47
CA ALA A 116 2.72 14.60 -8.29
C ALA A 116 1.41 14.89 -7.54
N GLU A 117 0.30 14.96 -8.27
CA GLU A 117 -1.04 15.14 -7.73
C GLU A 117 -1.46 13.94 -6.89
N GLN A 118 -1.28 12.71 -7.41
CA GLN A 118 -1.52 11.46 -6.68
C GLN A 118 -0.65 11.38 -5.42
N HIS A 119 0.65 11.64 -5.54
CA HIS A 119 1.56 11.66 -4.40
C HIS A 119 1.12 12.67 -3.32
N THR A 120 0.73 13.88 -3.73
CA THR A 120 0.26 14.93 -2.81
C THR A 120 -1.04 14.53 -2.12
N TYR A 121 -1.96 13.89 -2.86
CA TYR A 121 -3.21 13.37 -2.31
C TYR A 121 -2.96 12.32 -1.22
N PHE A 122 -2.19 11.27 -1.51
CA PHE A 122 -1.91 10.21 -0.53
C PHE A 122 -1.12 10.71 0.68
N LYS A 123 -0.20 11.65 0.47
CA LYS A 123 0.49 12.34 1.56
C LYS A 123 -0.47 13.15 2.45
N GLY A 124 -1.43 13.86 1.84
CA GLY A 124 -2.46 14.62 2.57
C GLY A 124 -3.43 13.71 3.34
N CYS A 125 -3.72 12.54 2.80
CA CYS A 125 -4.49 11.47 3.44
C CYS A 125 -3.74 10.69 4.52
N ARG A 126 -2.49 11.07 4.85
CA ARG A 126 -1.64 10.40 5.84
C ARG A 126 -1.42 8.90 5.57
N CYS A 127 -1.39 8.51 4.30
CA CYS A 127 -0.95 7.17 3.90
C CYS A 127 0.51 6.97 4.30
N ASP A 128 0.85 5.81 4.89
CA ASP A 128 2.18 5.57 5.45
C ASP A 128 3.27 5.58 4.36
N GLU A 129 2.99 4.92 3.24
CA GLU A 129 3.96 4.66 2.19
C GLU A 129 3.31 4.74 0.80
N VAL A 130 4.12 5.08 -0.21
CA VAL A 130 3.69 5.23 -1.60
C VAL A 130 4.69 4.53 -2.52
N GLN A 131 4.18 3.77 -3.48
CA GLN A 131 4.97 3.04 -4.46
C GLN A 131 4.45 3.33 -5.86
N GLY A 132 5.35 3.59 -6.82
CA GLY A 132 4.98 3.72 -8.22
C GLY A 132 6.00 4.46 -9.08
N PHE A 133 5.65 4.66 -10.36
CA PHE A 133 6.55 5.25 -11.34
C PHE A 133 6.90 6.71 -11.07
N PHE A 134 6.19 7.37 -10.16
CA PHE A 134 6.58 8.68 -9.63
C PHE A 134 8.01 8.66 -9.07
N TYR A 135 8.43 7.56 -8.43
CA TYR A 135 9.79 7.38 -7.92
C TYR A 135 10.71 6.72 -8.92
N SER A 136 10.34 5.52 -9.39
CA SER A 136 11.13 4.74 -10.34
C SER A 136 10.26 3.65 -10.97
N ARG A 137 10.64 3.25 -12.18
CA ARG A 137 10.17 1.97 -12.75
C ARG A 137 10.91 0.79 -12.08
N PRO A 138 10.41 -0.45 -12.19
CA PRO A 138 11.14 -1.63 -11.75
C PRO A 138 12.56 -1.66 -12.32
N LEU A 139 13.53 -1.83 -11.43
CA LEU A 139 14.95 -1.81 -11.75
C LEU A 139 15.51 -3.22 -11.68
N ASN A 140 16.57 -3.48 -12.45
CA ASN A 140 17.41 -4.66 -12.21
C ASN A 140 18.26 -4.47 -10.93
N ALA A 141 18.93 -5.52 -10.48
CA ALA A 141 19.70 -5.51 -9.23
C ALA A 141 20.75 -4.38 -9.18
N ASP A 142 21.57 -4.24 -10.22
CA ASP A 142 22.63 -3.24 -10.27
C ASP A 142 22.07 -1.81 -10.25
N SER A 143 21.00 -1.55 -11.00
CA SER A 143 20.33 -0.25 -11.02
C SER A 143 19.64 0.05 -9.69
N ALA A 144 19.05 -0.96 -9.04
CA ALA A 144 18.42 -0.82 -7.72
C ALA A 144 19.46 -0.48 -6.64
N GLU A 145 20.61 -1.16 -6.64
CA GLU A 145 21.71 -0.85 -5.71
C GLU A 145 22.17 0.60 -5.87
N ASN A 146 22.41 1.05 -7.11
CA ASN A 146 22.80 2.43 -7.37
C ASN A 146 21.73 3.44 -6.92
N PHE A 147 20.45 3.16 -7.21
CA PHE A 147 19.34 4.02 -6.79
C PHE A 147 19.27 4.16 -5.26
N LEU A 148 19.43 3.06 -4.52
CA LEU A 148 19.43 3.06 -3.06
C LEU A 148 20.61 3.87 -2.51
N LEU A 149 21.83 3.64 -3.02
CA LEU A 149 23.04 4.34 -2.58
C LEU A 149 23.00 5.85 -2.85
N GLU A 150 22.41 6.27 -3.96
CA GLU A 150 22.24 7.69 -4.28
C GLU A 150 21.29 8.37 -3.28
N LYS A 151 20.18 7.71 -2.93
CA LYS A 151 19.19 8.24 -1.98
C LYS A 151 19.69 8.30 -0.54
N THR A 152 20.55 7.38 -0.11
CA THR A 152 21.18 7.44 1.22
C THR A 152 22.07 8.68 1.37
N ARG A 153 22.75 9.10 0.31
CA ARG A 153 23.67 10.26 0.33
C ARG A 153 22.97 11.62 0.39
N VAL A 154 21.77 11.73 -0.20
CA VAL A 154 20.99 12.98 -0.16
C VAL A 154 20.50 13.29 1.26
N ASN A 155 20.25 12.25 2.07
CA ASN A 155 19.75 12.40 3.45
C ASN A 155 20.82 12.89 4.45
N GLU A 156 22.12 12.83 4.11
CA GLU A 156 23.22 13.31 4.96
C GLU A 156 23.55 14.79 4.75
N GLN A 157 23.09 15.40 3.65
CA GLN A 157 23.43 16.79 3.28
C GLN A 157 22.33 17.81 3.62
N ASP A 158 21.23 17.37 4.25
CA ASP A 158 20.21 18.24 4.84
C ASP A 158 19.99 17.90 6.33
N PRO A 159 20.81 18.40 7.25
CA PRO A 159 20.62 18.22 8.69
C PRO A 159 19.36 18.96 9.23
N GLY A 160 18.60 19.64 8.36
CA GLY A 160 17.36 20.34 8.68
C GLY A 160 16.09 19.50 8.52
N SER A 161 16.14 18.34 7.86
CA SER A 161 15.02 17.37 7.87
C SER A 161 15.01 16.62 9.19
N THR A 162 14.68 17.35 10.26
CA THR A 162 14.44 16.80 11.58
C THR A 162 13.40 15.71 11.43
N THR A 163 13.70 14.51 11.92
CA THR A 163 12.67 13.54 12.33
C THR A 163 11.85 14.22 13.41
N VAL A 164 10.88 15.03 13.01
CA VAL A 164 9.87 15.53 13.92
C VAL A 164 8.97 14.33 14.14
N THR A 165 9.23 13.61 15.24
CA THR A 165 8.15 13.05 16.05
C THR A 165 7.38 14.22 16.68
N GLU A 166 6.85 15.11 15.85
CA GLU A 166 5.69 15.88 16.21
C GLU A 166 4.52 15.04 15.71
N ALA A 167 3.73 14.55 16.65
CA ALA A 167 2.33 14.32 16.38
C ALA A 167 1.72 15.68 16.01
N LEU A 168 1.98 16.14 14.79
CA LEU A 168 1.13 17.13 14.16
C LEU A 168 -0.13 16.34 13.83
N THR A 169 -1.10 16.41 14.72
CA THR A 169 -2.48 16.08 14.41
C THR A 169 -2.90 17.08 13.33
N ILE A 170 -2.50 16.82 12.09
CA ILE A 170 -3.15 17.43 10.94
C ILE A 170 -4.50 16.74 10.91
N GLU A 171 -5.55 17.49 11.27
CA GLU A 171 -6.93 17.17 10.90
C GLU A 171 -6.99 17.23 9.36
N GLY A 172 -6.43 16.22 8.71
CA GLY A 172 -6.45 16.03 7.27
C GLY A 172 -7.48 14.97 6.99
N ASP A 173 -8.73 15.38 6.82
CA ASP A 173 -9.76 14.48 6.34
C ASP A 173 -9.46 14.19 4.86
N CYS A 174 -9.50 12.93 4.43
CA CYS A 174 -9.34 12.60 3.00
C CYS A 174 -10.40 13.31 2.11
N ALA A 175 -11.47 13.82 2.73
CA ALA A 175 -12.52 14.65 2.15
C ALA A 175 -12.10 16.11 1.88
N ASP A 176 -11.11 16.66 2.61
CA ASP A 176 -10.77 18.09 2.60
C ASP A 176 -9.54 18.45 1.72
N SER A 177 -8.89 17.47 1.08
CA SER A 177 -7.86 17.76 0.07
C SER A 177 -8.49 18.43 -1.16
N PRO A 178 -7.91 19.54 -1.67
CA PRO A 178 -8.58 20.43 -2.61
C PRO A 178 -8.89 19.70 -3.92
N GLY A 179 -10.15 19.26 -4.06
CA GLY A 179 -10.74 18.88 -5.33
C GLY A 179 -11.32 20.12 -6.03
N PRO A 180 -11.56 20.07 -7.35
CA PRO A 180 -12.22 21.15 -8.06
C PRO A 180 -13.61 21.42 -7.44
N SER A 181 -13.90 22.70 -7.18
CA SER A 181 -15.12 23.15 -6.51
C SER A 181 -16.40 22.61 -7.18
N LEU A 182 -17.27 22.01 -6.38
CA LEU A 182 -18.63 21.61 -6.72
C LEU A 182 -19.54 22.85 -6.90
N GLU A 183 -19.31 23.62 -7.96
CA GLU A 183 -20.27 24.66 -8.43
C GLU A 183 -20.65 24.48 -9.91
N ALA A 184 -20.64 23.25 -10.42
CA ALA A 184 -21.22 22.94 -11.72
C ALA A 184 -22.55 22.20 -11.54
N PRO A 185 -23.69 22.74 -12.05
CA PRO A 185 -24.97 22.03 -11.95
C PRO A 185 -24.90 20.71 -12.71
N LEU A 186 -25.36 19.63 -12.06
CA LEU A 186 -25.58 18.32 -12.68
C LEU A 186 -26.43 18.48 -13.95
N LYS A 187 -25.78 18.43 -15.11
CA LYS A 187 -26.45 18.07 -16.35
C LYS A 187 -26.46 16.55 -16.40
N ILE A 188 -27.64 15.97 -16.19
CA ILE A 188 -27.90 14.56 -16.50
C ILE A 188 -27.79 14.46 -18.03
N ALA A 189 -26.64 14.00 -18.52
CA ALA A 189 -26.49 13.54 -19.89
C ALA A 189 -26.82 12.04 -19.91
N GLU A 190 -27.71 11.66 -20.81
CA GLU A 190 -28.04 10.27 -21.11
C GLU A 190 -26.77 9.52 -21.57
N PRO A 191 -26.69 8.19 -21.34
CA PRO A 191 -25.44 7.45 -21.51
C PRO A 191 -25.19 7.13 -22.98
N ASP A 192 -24.23 7.84 -23.60
CA ASP A 192 -23.49 7.30 -24.73
C ASP A 192 -22.32 6.48 -24.17
N CYS A 193 -22.54 5.16 -24.11
CA CYS A 193 -21.51 4.19 -23.73
C CYS A 193 -20.76 3.74 -25.01
N PRO A 194 -19.47 4.07 -25.19
CA PRO A 194 -18.64 3.34 -26.14
C PRO A 194 -18.15 2.07 -25.45
N ASN A 195 -18.65 0.92 -25.92
CA ASN A 195 -18.10 -0.39 -25.61
C ASN A 195 -16.68 -0.50 -26.18
N GLU A 196 -15.65 -0.31 -25.36
CA GLU A 196 -14.34 -0.95 -25.57
C GLU A 196 -13.79 -1.46 -24.22
N PRO A 197 -13.35 -2.73 -24.14
CA PRO A 197 -12.78 -3.27 -22.92
C PRO A 197 -11.35 -2.74 -22.72
N CYS A 198 -11.02 -2.34 -21.50
CA CYS A 198 -9.64 -2.10 -21.08
C CYS A 198 -8.85 -3.41 -21.22
N GLY A 199 -7.90 -3.43 -22.14
CA GLY A 199 -6.91 -4.50 -22.33
C GLY A 199 -5.57 -4.17 -21.69
#